data_AF-A0A9W9ZEY6-F1
#
_entry.id   AF-A0A9W9ZEY6-F1
#
_cell.length_a   1.000
_cell.length_b   1.000
_cell.length_c   1.000
_cell.angle_alpha   90.00
_cell.angle_beta   90.00
_cell.angle_gamma   90.00
#
_symmetry.space_group_name_H-M   'P 1'
#
loop_
_entity.id
_entity.type
_entity.pdbx_description
1 polymer ?
#
loop_
_entity_poly.entity_id
_entity_poly.type
_entity_poly.pdbx_seq_one_letter_code
_entity_poly.pdbx_strand_id
1 'polypeptide(L)'
;MKTNPEDVGETFQEWGETFVGMYVAYCKNKPFSNSLLIEHGGSFFADLQVSYGHGLSISAYLIKPVQRITKYQLLLKDLLTCCEEGSENSLQAGLDVMLSVPRRANDAMYVNMLHGYDENLDSLGKVVLQDAFTVFDPKLLRRKGKERHIFLFEQALVFSKETKDTDGKIKYLYKSKIKVNGFASSLYERIKHNSTLQRGPQRALAKVLPLQQGAQKCDLF
;
A
#
# COMPACT_ATOMS: atom_id res chain seq x y z
N MET A 1 19.06 -3.26 32.04
CA MET A 1 19.07 -3.15 30.57
C MET A 1 19.93 -1.98 30.19
N LYS A 2 21.04 -2.19 29.49
CA LYS A 2 21.74 -1.10 28.81
C LYS A 2 20.87 -0.74 27.61
N THR A 3 20.30 0.46 27.59
CA THR A 3 19.47 0.95 26.49
C THR A 3 20.40 1.55 25.46
N ASN A 4 20.76 0.78 24.44
CA ASN A 4 21.54 1.28 23.34
C ASN A 4 20.57 1.84 22.28
N PRO A 5 20.62 3.14 21.93
CA PRO A 5 19.69 3.75 20.98
C PRO A 5 19.72 3.10 19.59
N GLU A 6 20.81 2.42 19.21
CA GLU A 6 20.93 1.66 17.96
C GLU A 6 20.10 0.36 17.87
N ASP A 7 19.70 -0.21 19.02
CA ASP A 7 18.88 -1.45 19.08
C ASP A 7 17.41 -1.20 18.71
N VAL A 8 17.00 0.08 18.60
CA VAL A 8 15.61 0.44 18.27
C VAL A 8 15.25 0.00 16.86
N GLY A 9 16.21 -0.04 15.94
CA GLY A 9 16.02 -0.54 14.57
C GLY A 9 15.61 -2.01 14.56
N GLU A 10 16.27 -2.84 15.36
CA GLU A 10 15.97 -4.26 15.51
C GLU A 10 14.59 -4.49 16.11
N THR A 11 14.17 -3.65 17.05
CA THR A 11 12.82 -3.72 17.64
C THR A 11 11.73 -3.57 16.56
N PHE A 12 11.91 -2.66 15.60
CA PHE A 12 10.97 -2.50 14.50
C PHE A 12 11.00 -3.66 13.49
N GLN A 13 12.11 -4.38 13.37
CA GLN A 13 12.20 -5.57 12.55
C GLN A 13 11.51 -6.76 13.22
N GLU A 14 11.82 -7.01 14.49
CA GLU A 14 11.27 -8.12 15.27
C GLU A 14 9.74 -8.03 15.34
N TRP A 15 9.21 -6.86 15.66
CA TRP A 15 7.77 -6.65 15.84
C TRP A 15 7.07 -6.10 14.59
N GLY A 16 7.82 -5.95 13.49
CA GLY A 16 7.39 -5.18 12.32
C GLY A 16 6.11 -5.69 11.70
N GLU A 17 6.01 -7.00 11.42
CA GLU A 17 4.81 -7.56 10.80
C GLU A 17 3.59 -7.52 11.74
N THR A 18 3.76 -7.70 13.05
CA THR A 18 2.69 -7.55 14.04
C THR A 18 2.18 -6.10 14.08
N PHE A 19 3.10 -5.13 14.14
CA PHE A 19 2.74 -3.71 14.09
C PHE A 19 2.02 -3.35 12.79
N VAL A 20 2.57 -3.77 11.66
CA VAL A 20 1.98 -3.51 10.35
C VAL A 20 0.57 -4.07 10.29
N GLY A 21 0.34 -5.32 10.71
CA GLY A 21 -1.00 -5.91 10.73
C GLY A 21 -2.00 -5.10 11.57
N MET A 22 -1.62 -4.76 12.80
CA MET A 22 -2.48 -3.99 13.72
C MET A 22 -2.82 -2.59 13.18
N TYR A 23 -1.82 -1.85 12.70
CA TYR A 23 -2.02 -0.49 12.21
C TYR A 23 -2.73 -0.44 10.86
N VAL A 24 -2.47 -1.41 9.96
CA VAL A 24 -3.24 -1.54 8.72
C VAL A 24 -4.72 -1.79 9.04
N ALA A 25 -5.03 -2.71 9.96
CA ALA A 25 -6.41 -2.95 10.39
C ALA A 25 -7.05 -1.70 10.99
N TYR A 26 -6.32 -0.96 11.84
CA TYR A 26 -6.79 0.29 12.43
C TYR A 26 -7.10 1.34 11.36
N CYS A 27 -6.16 1.58 10.44
CA CYS A 27 -6.32 2.56 9.36
C CYS A 27 -7.47 2.20 8.43
N LYS A 28 -7.64 0.92 8.08
CA LYS A 28 -8.80 0.44 7.29
C LYS A 28 -10.13 0.76 7.96
N ASN A 29 -10.21 0.61 9.29
CA ASN A 29 -11.43 0.85 10.05
C ASN A 29 -11.68 2.34 10.37
N LYS A 30 -10.65 3.18 10.32
CA LYS A 30 -10.72 4.59 10.75
C LYS A 30 -11.80 5.41 10.02
N PRO A 31 -11.99 5.31 8.69
CA PRO A 31 -13.08 6.02 8.01
C PRO A 31 -14.46 5.60 8.53
N PHE A 32 -14.68 4.31 8.71
CA PHE A 32 -15.94 3.78 9.25
C PHE A 32 -16.18 4.23 10.70
N SER A 33 -15.15 4.15 11.55
CA SER A 33 -15.23 4.67 12.93
C SER A 33 -15.55 6.16 12.97
N ASN A 34 -14.98 6.96 12.06
CA ASN A 34 -15.29 8.39 11.95
C ASN A 34 -16.75 8.63 11.55
N SER A 35 -17.24 7.92 10.52
CA SER A 35 -18.64 8.03 10.10
C SER A 35 -19.61 7.69 11.22
N LEU A 36 -19.38 6.60 11.97
CA LEU A 36 -20.22 6.24 13.11
C LEU A 36 -20.24 7.32 14.20
N LEU A 37 -19.09 7.95 14.49
CA LEU A 37 -19.02 9.03 15.47
C LEU A 37 -19.81 10.27 15.02
N ILE A 38 -19.76 10.59 13.73
CA ILE A 38 -20.50 11.73 13.16
C ILE A 38 -21.99 11.44 13.13
N GLU A 39 -22.39 10.25 12.67
CA GLU A 39 -23.80 9.88 12.45
C GLU A 39 -24.54 9.52 13.73
N HIS A 40 -23.84 8.91 14.70
CA HIS A 40 -24.47 8.34 15.90
C HIS A 40 -23.86 8.84 17.22
N GLY A 41 -22.76 9.58 17.19
CA GLY A 41 -22.08 10.00 18.43
C GLY A 41 -22.84 11.04 19.24
N GLY A 42 -23.63 11.91 18.60
CA GLY A 42 -24.40 12.97 19.26
C GLY A 42 -23.55 13.77 20.27
N SER A 43 -24.11 14.04 21.46
CA SER A 43 -23.36 14.63 22.58
C SER A 43 -22.65 13.60 23.46
N PHE A 44 -22.92 12.29 23.30
CA PHE A 44 -22.53 11.25 24.25
C PHE A 44 -21.04 11.30 24.63
N PHE A 45 -20.15 11.37 23.64
CA PHE A 45 -18.71 11.40 23.90
C PHE A 45 -18.21 12.77 24.41
N ALA A 46 -18.90 13.86 24.08
CA ALA A 46 -18.60 15.18 24.63
C ALA A 46 -19.01 15.27 26.10
N ASP A 47 -20.16 14.70 26.46
CA ASP A 47 -20.65 14.63 27.83
C ASP A 47 -19.72 13.78 28.71
N LEU A 48 -19.26 12.63 28.20
CA LEU A 48 -18.22 11.83 28.85
C LEU A 48 -16.90 12.59 29.01
N GLN A 49 -16.49 13.36 28.00
CA GLN A 49 -15.26 14.16 28.07
C GLN A 49 -15.32 15.13 29.25
N VAL A 50 -16.44 15.84 29.43
CA VAL A 50 -16.63 16.77 30.55
C VAL A 50 -16.74 16.00 31.88
N SER A 51 -17.56 14.96 31.94
CA SER A 51 -17.82 14.19 33.17
C SER A 51 -16.56 13.55 33.77
N TYR A 52 -15.62 13.13 32.93
CA TYR A 52 -14.36 12.50 33.36
C TYR A 52 -13.15 13.43 33.25
N GLY A 53 -13.35 14.70 32.89
CA GLY A 53 -12.27 15.69 32.81
C GLY A 53 -11.20 15.38 31.76
N HIS A 54 -11.57 14.74 30.65
CA HIS A 54 -10.63 14.42 29.58
C HIS A 54 -10.23 15.68 28.79
N GLY A 55 -8.91 15.87 28.60
CA GLY A 55 -8.38 17.05 27.92
C GLY A 55 -8.56 17.07 26.40
N LEU A 56 -8.94 15.96 25.77
CA LEU A 56 -9.13 15.84 24.33
C LEU A 56 -10.45 15.13 24.02
N SER A 57 -11.04 15.43 22.86
CA SER A 57 -12.21 14.71 22.35
C SER A 57 -11.85 13.28 21.96
N ILE A 58 -12.86 12.39 21.90
CA ILE A 58 -12.66 11.01 21.43
C ILE A 58 -12.01 10.96 20.04
N SER A 59 -12.43 11.84 19.13
CA SER A 59 -11.86 11.94 17.77
C SER A 59 -10.37 12.28 17.81
N ALA A 60 -9.95 13.16 18.72
CA ALA A 60 -8.55 13.52 18.91
C ALA A 60 -7.72 12.40 19.55
N TYR A 61 -8.32 11.47 20.32
CA TYR A 61 -7.64 10.25 20.75
C TYR A 61 -7.52 9.22 19.62
N LEU A 62 -8.57 9.05 18.81
CA LEU A 62 -8.61 8.06 17.72
C LEU A 62 -7.69 8.41 16.53
N ILE A 63 -7.21 9.65 16.42
CA ILE A 63 -6.18 9.98 15.43
C ILE A 63 -4.75 9.67 15.92
N LYS A 64 -4.56 9.42 17.22
CA LYS A 64 -3.21 9.20 17.79
C LYS A 64 -2.47 8.00 17.22
N PRO A 65 -3.08 6.82 16.95
CA PRO A 65 -2.36 5.69 16.36
C PRO A 65 -1.80 6.03 14.98
N VAL A 66 -2.60 6.69 14.15
CA VAL A 66 -2.18 7.20 12.84
C VAL A 66 -1.00 8.17 12.98
N GLN A 67 -1.12 9.16 13.87
CA GLN A 67 -0.05 10.13 14.14
C GLN A 67 1.22 9.46 14.67
N ARG A 68 1.07 8.37 15.44
CA ARG A 68 2.19 7.63 16.03
C ARG A 68 3.05 6.96 14.97
N ILE A 69 2.43 6.41 13.91
CA ILE A 69 3.17 5.85 12.76
C ILE A 69 4.02 6.92 12.10
N THR A 70 3.44 8.09 11.80
CA THR A 70 4.18 9.21 11.23
C THR A 70 5.31 9.65 12.17
N LYS A 71 5.06 9.67 13.48
CA LYS A 71 6.08 10.04 14.46
C LYS A 71 7.25 9.05 14.48
N TYR A 72 7.01 7.74 14.38
CA TYR A 72 8.10 6.76 14.29
C TYR A 72 8.94 6.96 13.03
N GLN A 73 8.32 7.24 11.88
CA GLN A 73 9.05 7.53 10.65
C GLN A 73 9.96 8.76 10.80
N LEU A 74 9.47 9.83 11.43
CA LEU A 74 10.27 11.04 11.67
C LEU A 74 11.43 10.76 12.63
N LEU A 75 11.16 10.09 13.75
CA LEU A 75 12.21 9.76 14.73
C LEU A 75 13.28 8.84 14.17
N LEU A 76 12.90 7.82 13.38
CA LEU A 76 13.85 6.92 12.74
C LEU A 76 14.69 7.64 11.68
N LYS A 77 14.10 8.56 10.92
CA LYS A 77 14.84 9.44 10.00
C LYS A 77 15.82 10.34 10.75
N ASP A 78 15.39 10.95 11.85
CA ASP A 78 16.26 11.80 12.67
C ASP A 78 17.44 10.98 13.23
N LEU A 79 17.18 9.77 13.74
CA LEU A 79 18.23 8.87 14.22
C LEU A 79 19.23 8.48 13.13
N LEU A 80 18.75 8.20 11.91
CA LEU A 80 19.63 7.93 10.75
C LEU A 80 20.56 9.10 10.40
N THR A 81 20.23 10.34 10.81
CA THR A 81 21.12 11.49 10.56
C THR A 81 22.26 11.63 11.57
N CYS A 82 22.18 10.94 12.70
CA CYS A 82 23.12 11.13 13.82
C CYS A 82 23.68 9.83 14.43
N CYS A 83 23.40 8.67 13.83
CA CYS A 83 23.88 7.38 14.31
C CYS A 83 25.30 7.05 13.83
N GLU A 84 26.03 6.26 14.61
CA GLU A 84 27.39 5.82 14.29
C GLU A 84 27.40 4.73 13.19
N GLU A 85 28.52 4.60 12.47
CA GLU A 85 28.73 3.57 11.44
C GLU A 85 28.44 2.17 12.00
N GLY A 86 27.50 1.45 11.38
CA GLY A 86 27.11 0.08 11.76
C GLY A 86 25.65 -0.07 12.19
N SER A 87 25.02 0.98 12.71
CA SER A 87 23.61 0.98 13.12
C SER A 87 22.62 1.39 12.01
N GLU A 88 23.12 1.96 10.92
CA GLU A 88 22.33 2.49 9.79
C GLU A 88 21.43 1.41 9.16
N ASN A 89 21.93 0.18 9.04
CA ASN A 89 21.19 -0.91 8.40
C ASN A 89 19.95 -1.30 9.21
N SER A 90 20.07 -1.40 10.54
CA SER A 90 18.95 -1.81 11.38
C SER A 90 17.88 -0.72 11.45
N LEU A 91 18.31 0.53 11.57
CA LEU A 91 17.46 1.72 11.56
C LEU A 91 16.74 1.91 10.23
N GLN A 92 17.43 1.73 9.10
CA GLN A 92 16.84 1.83 7.76
C GLN A 92 15.77 0.75 7.55
N ALA A 93 16.04 -0.49 7.94
CA ALA A 93 15.05 -1.56 7.87
C ALA A 93 13.83 -1.26 8.78
N GLY A 94 14.05 -0.75 9.99
CA GLY A 94 12.96 -0.30 10.86
C GLY A 94 12.13 0.84 10.24
N LEU A 95 12.79 1.79 9.58
CA LEU A 95 12.14 2.88 8.86
C LEU A 95 11.29 2.34 7.69
N ASP A 96 11.81 1.39 6.92
CA ASP A 96 11.10 0.76 5.81
C ASP A 96 9.82 0.04 6.28
N VAL A 97 9.87 -0.62 7.44
CA VAL A 97 8.68 -1.20 8.08
C VAL A 97 7.66 -0.10 8.38
N MET A 98 8.05 0.99 9.04
CA MET A 98 7.14 2.08 9.40
C MET A 98 6.59 2.84 8.19
N LEU A 99 7.37 3.00 7.12
CA LEU A 99 6.92 3.56 5.84
C LEU A 99 5.96 2.62 5.10
N SER A 100 6.09 1.31 5.31
CA SER A 100 5.20 0.32 4.69
C SER A 100 3.78 0.35 5.25
N VAL A 101 3.59 0.76 6.51
CA VAL A 101 2.28 0.77 7.18
C VAL A 101 1.24 1.62 6.43
N PRO A 102 1.44 2.93 6.18
CA PRO A 102 0.45 3.74 5.46
C PRO A 102 0.25 3.25 4.03
N ARG A 103 1.31 2.79 3.36
CA ARG A 103 1.23 2.22 2.01
C ARG A 103 0.32 0.99 1.97
N ARG A 104 0.59 -0.01 2.83
CA ARG A 104 -0.21 -1.24 2.93
C ARG A 104 -1.65 -0.96 3.37
N ALA A 105 -1.87 0.04 4.23
CA ALA A 105 -3.21 0.47 4.60
C ALA A 105 -3.98 1.04 3.40
N ASN A 106 -3.34 1.92 2.63
CA ASN A 106 -3.89 2.46 1.39
C ASN A 106 -4.20 1.34 0.39
N ASP A 107 -3.24 0.45 0.12
CA ASP A 107 -3.44 -0.66 -0.82
C ASP A 107 -4.59 -1.57 -0.40
N ALA A 108 -4.73 -1.84 0.92
CA ALA A 108 -5.85 -2.62 1.43
C ALA A 108 -7.20 -1.90 1.29
N MET A 109 -7.24 -0.56 1.31
CA MET A 109 -8.45 0.19 0.97
C MET A 109 -8.79 0.06 -0.52
N TYR A 110 -7.80 0.11 -1.41
CA TYR A 110 -8.00 -0.13 -2.84
C TYR A 110 -8.50 -1.55 -3.13
N VAL A 111 -7.94 -2.55 -2.45
CA VAL A 111 -8.39 -3.94 -2.56
C VAL A 111 -9.85 -4.10 -2.09
N ASN A 112 -10.28 -3.39 -1.04
CA ASN A 112 -11.69 -3.41 -0.60
C ASN A 112 -12.66 -2.87 -1.67
N MET A 113 -12.18 -2.04 -2.61
CA MET A 113 -12.97 -1.52 -3.74
C MET A 113 -12.98 -2.49 -4.94
N LEU A 114 -12.24 -3.61 -4.89
CA LEU A 114 -12.23 -4.64 -5.92
C LEU A 114 -13.45 -5.56 -5.80
N HIS A 115 -14.21 -5.70 -6.88
CA HIS A 115 -15.43 -6.49 -6.95
C HIS A 115 -15.46 -7.45 -8.15
N GLY A 116 -16.30 -8.47 -8.07
CA GLY A 116 -16.52 -9.44 -9.16
C GLY A 116 -15.39 -10.45 -9.34
N TYR A 117 -14.56 -10.65 -8.31
CA TYR A 117 -13.63 -11.77 -8.23
C TYR A 117 -14.30 -12.91 -7.47
N ASP A 118 -14.59 -14.01 -8.15
CA ASP A 118 -15.44 -15.09 -7.62
C ASP A 118 -14.72 -16.05 -6.66
N GLU A 119 -13.39 -15.94 -6.55
CA GLU A 119 -12.58 -16.73 -5.61
C GLU A 119 -12.22 -15.90 -4.37
N ASN A 120 -11.62 -16.55 -3.37
CA ASN A 120 -11.13 -15.85 -2.18
C ASN A 120 -9.91 -14.97 -2.54
N LEU A 121 -10.00 -13.64 -2.34
CA LEU A 121 -8.87 -12.71 -2.55
C LEU A 121 -7.68 -13.02 -1.65
N ASP A 122 -7.90 -13.53 -0.43
CA ASP A 122 -6.82 -13.88 0.50
C ASP A 122 -5.91 -14.98 -0.06
N SER A 123 -6.44 -15.82 -0.97
CA SER A 123 -5.65 -16.85 -1.64
C SER A 123 -4.57 -16.27 -2.57
N LEU A 124 -4.67 -14.99 -2.96
CA LEU A 124 -3.69 -14.32 -3.79
C LEU A 124 -2.48 -13.83 -2.99
N GLY A 125 -2.54 -13.87 -1.66
CA GLY A 125 -1.54 -13.31 -0.75
C GLY A 125 -1.68 -11.80 -0.55
N LYS A 126 -0.65 -11.17 0.01
CA LYS A 126 -0.66 -9.72 0.26
C LYS A 126 -0.60 -8.94 -1.06
N VAL A 127 -1.25 -7.78 -1.10
CA VAL A 127 -1.03 -6.80 -2.17
C VAL A 127 0.33 -6.14 -1.96
N VAL A 128 1.12 -6.10 -3.02
CA VAL A 128 2.49 -5.54 -3.04
C VAL A 128 2.46 -4.13 -3.60
N LEU A 129 1.70 -3.91 -4.69
CA LEU A 129 1.53 -2.64 -5.39
C LEU A 129 0.17 -2.59 -6.08
N GLN A 130 -0.35 -1.38 -6.27
CA GLN A 130 -1.47 -1.13 -7.20
C GLN A 130 -1.29 0.22 -7.89
N ASP A 131 -1.71 0.31 -9.15
CA ASP A 131 -1.73 1.57 -9.91
C ASP A 131 -2.62 1.47 -11.16
N ALA A 132 -2.91 2.60 -11.79
CA ALA A 132 -3.61 2.71 -13.06
C ALA A 132 -2.65 2.62 -14.26
N PHE A 133 -3.02 1.81 -15.25
CA PHE A 133 -2.25 1.58 -16.47
C PHE A 133 -3.14 1.52 -17.71
N THR A 134 -2.61 2.02 -18.82
CA THR A 134 -3.17 1.76 -20.15
C THR A 134 -2.67 0.39 -20.66
N VAL A 135 -3.58 -0.59 -20.76
CA VAL A 135 -3.26 -1.96 -21.19
C VAL A 135 -3.63 -2.18 -22.65
N PHE A 136 -2.67 -2.66 -23.44
CA PHE A 136 -2.85 -2.99 -24.86
C PHE A 136 -2.97 -4.50 -25.05
N ASP A 137 -4.05 -4.95 -25.69
CA ASP A 137 -4.24 -6.34 -26.04
C ASP A 137 -3.64 -6.60 -27.45
N PRO A 138 -2.55 -7.39 -27.56
CA PRO A 138 -1.92 -7.66 -28.84
C PRO A 138 -2.79 -8.50 -29.78
N LYS A 139 -3.83 -9.18 -29.28
CA LYS A 139 -4.74 -10.01 -30.09
C LYS A 139 -5.81 -9.18 -30.80
N LEU A 140 -6.02 -7.92 -30.40
CA LEU A 140 -7.01 -7.05 -31.03
C LEU A 140 -6.38 -6.27 -32.18
N LEU A 141 -6.93 -6.46 -33.40
CA LEU A 141 -6.52 -5.76 -34.63
C LEU A 141 -6.47 -4.23 -34.48
N ARG A 142 -7.36 -3.66 -33.67
CA ARG A 142 -7.29 -2.25 -33.23
C ARG A 142 -6.51 -2.19 -31.92
N ARG A 143 -5.31 -1.60 -31.96
CA ARG A 143 -4.44 -1.29 -30.80
C ARG A 143 -5.02 -0.21 -29.89
N LYS A 144 -6.30 -0.30 -29.51
CA LYS A 144 -6.93 0.64 -28.58
C LYS A 144 -6.53 0.24 -27.15
N GLY A 145 -5.75 1.10 -26.50
CA GLY A 145 -5.42 0.97 -25.08
C GLY A 145 -6.69 0.97 -24.23
N LYS A 146 -6.71 0.13 -23.19
CA LYS A 146 -7.79 0.06 -22.22
C LYS A 146 -7.24 0.45 -20.86
N GLU A 147 -7.85 1.45 -20.24
CA GLU A 147 -7.53 1.81 -18.86
C GLU A 147 -7.89 0.67 -17.92
N ARG A 148 -6.92 0.29 -17.09
CA ARG A 148 -7.03 -0.75 -16.09
C ARG A 148 -6.36 -0.30 -14.82
N HIS A 149 -7.03 -0.53 -13.70
CA HIS A 149 -6.38 -0.48 -12.40
C HIS A 149 -5.86 -1.88 -12.10
N ILE A 150 -4.56 -2.01 -11.85
CA ILE A 150 -3.87 -3.28 -11.74
C ILE A 150 -3.39 -3.45 -10.30
N PHE A 151 -3.71 -4.60 -9.71
CA PHE A 151 -3.23 -5.01 -8.40
C PHE A 151 -2.19 -6.11 -8.56
N LEU A 152 -0.99 -5.89 -8.03
CA LEU A 152 0.03 -6.93 -7.90
C LEU A 152 -0.09 -7.56 -6.52
N PHE A 153 -0.62 -8.77 -6.47
CA PHE A 153 -0.56 -9.64 -5.30
C PHE A 153 0.66 -10.56 -5.36
N GLU A 154 1.06 -11.13 -4.23
CA GLU A 154 2.17 -12.09 -4.13
C GLU A 154 2.03 -13.26 -5.13
N GLN A 155 0.81 -13.73 -5.40
CA GLN A 155 0.56 -14.88 -6.27
C GLN A 155 -0.03 -14.54 -7.64
N ALA A 156 -0.53 -13.31 -7.86
CA ALA A 156 -1.12 -12.92 -9.14
C ALA A 156 -1.12 -11.41 -9.42
N LEU A 157 -1.08 -11.07 -10.71
CA LEU A 157 -1.45 -9.76 -11.22
C LEU A 157 -2.94 -9.75 -11.57
N VAL A 158 -3.73 -8.91 -10.93
CA VAL A 158 -5.18 -8.78 -11.15
C VAL A 158 -5.47 -7.50 -11.91
N PHE A 159 -6.19 -7.64 -13.02
CA PHE A 159 -6.63 -6.53 -13.86
C PHE A 159 -8.08 -6.21 -13.54
N SER A 160 -8.35 -4.94 -13.29
CA SER A 160 -9.69 -4.42 -13.03
C SER A 160 -10.01 -3.20 -13.90
N LYS A 161 -11.29 -2.88 -14.04
CA LYS A 161 -11.75 -1.65 -14.66
C LYS A 161 -12.35 -0.75 -13.58
N GLU A 162 -11.87 0.47 -13.46
CA GLU A 162 -12.50 1.49 -12.64
C GLU A 162 -13.90 1.84 -13.18
N THR A 163 -14.87 1.91 -12.27
CA THR A 163 -16.26 2.28 -12.51
C THR A 163 -16.76 3.10 -11.33
N LYS A 164 -17.89 3.79 -11.50
CA LYS A 164 -18.60 4.46 -10.42
C LYS A 164 -19.97 3.80 -10.25
N ASP A 165 -20.41 3.63 -9.02
CA ASP A 165 -21.77 3.20 -8.74
C ASP A 165 -22.78 4.35 -8.83
N THR A 166 -24.05 4.08 -8.49
CA THR A 166 -25.15 5.05 -8.54
C THR A 166 -24.91 6.25 -7.63
N ASP A 167 -24.14 6.09 -6.57
CA ASP A 167 -23.80 7.13 -5.60
C ASP A 167 -22.50 7.86 -5.98
N GLY A 168 -21.91 7.52 -7.13
CA GLY A 168 -20.65 8.08 -7.61
C GLY A 168 -19.40 7.50 -6.94
N LYS A 169 -19.54 6.46 -6.10
CA LYS A 169 -18.41 5.83 -5.40
C LYS A 169 -17.61 4.95 -6.36
N ILE A 170 -16.28 5.05 -6.27
CA ILE A 170 -15.36 4.28 -7.13
C ILE A 170 -15.43 2.79 -6.77
N LYS A 171 -15.47 1.95 -7.81
CA LYS A 171 -15.40 0.49 -7.75
C LYS A 171 -14.47 -0.04 -8.83
N TYR A 172 -13.65 -1.02 -8.48
CA TYR A 172 -12.78 -1.74 -9.40
C TYR A 172 -13.41 -3.07 -9.78
N LEU A 173 -13.90 -3.20 -11.02
CA LEU A 173 -14.51 -4.44 -11.48
C LEU A 173 -13.46 -5.37 -12.08
N TYR A 174 -13.34 -6.57 -11.53
CA TYR A 174 -12.45 -7.61 -12.03
C TYR A 174 -12.63 -7.87 -13.55
N LYS A 175 -11.52 -8.15 -14.22
CA LYS A 175 -11.48 -8.51 -15.65
C LYS A 175 -10.69 -9.78 -15.93
N SER A 176 -9.51 -9.92 -15.35
CA SER A 176 -8.64 -11.08 -15.57
C SER A 176 -7.53 -11.12 -14.53
N LYS A 177 -6.91 -12.29 -14.34
CA LYS A 177 -5.67 -12.45 -13.56
C LYS A 177 -4.58 -13.16 -14.35
N ILE A 178 -3.34 -12.90 -13.99
CA ILE A 178 -2.15 -13.63 -14.44
C ILE A 178 -1.42 -14.10 -13.18
N LYS A 179 -1.29 -15.42 -12.97
CA LYS A 179 -0.52 -15.95 -11.83
C LYS A 179 0.94 -15.51 -11.96
N VAL A 180 1.61 -15.13 -10.86
CA VAL A 180 3.00 -14.65 -10.88
C VAL A 180 3.96 -15.69 -11.48
N ASN A 181 3.76 -16.97 -11.18
CA ASN A 181 4.53 -18.06 -11.83
C ASN A 181 4.31 -18.06 -13.36
N GLY A 182 3.08 -17.83 -13.81
CA GLY A 182 2.76 -17.67 -15.23
C GLY A 182 3.27 -16.35 -15.83
N PHE A 183 3.43 -15.29 -15.02
CA PHE A 183 3.98 -14.01 -15.43
C PHE A 183 5.49 -14.10 -15.67
N ALA A 184 6.24 -14.74 -14.77
CA ALA A 184 7.67 -15.01 -14.97
C ALA A 184 7.90 -15.87 -16.23
N SER A 185 7.12 -16.94 -16.42
CA SER A 185 7.17 -17.74 -17.65
C SER A 185 6.78 -16.93 -18.89
N SER A 186 5.72 -16.11 -18.84
CA SER A 186 5.28 -15.31 -19.98
C SER A 186 6.25 -14.18 -20.34
N LEU A 187 6.90 -13.56 -19.35
CA LEU A 187 7.97 -12.58 -19.59
C LEU A 187 9.19 -13.28 -20.19
N TYR A 188 9.58 -14.42 -19.64
CA TYR A 188 10.69 -15.21 -20.15
C TYR A 188 10.48 -15.66 -21.60
N GLU A 189 9.29 -16.16 -21.95
CA GLU A 189 8.94 -16.52 -23.33
C GLU A 189 8.90 -15.31 -24.27
N ARG A 190 8.41 -14.15 -23.80
CA ARG A 190 8.45 -12.91 -24.59
C ARG A 190 9.86 -12.36 -24.80
N ILE A 191 10.73 -12.45 -23.79
CA ILE A 191 12.15 -12.10 -23.90
C ILE A 191 12.85 -13.05 -24.87
N LYS A 192 12.58 -14.37 -24.78
CA LYS A 192 13.08 -15.37 -25.73
C LYS A 192 12.64 -15.08 -27.15
N HIS A 193 11.35 -14.87 -27.38
CA HIS A 193 10.81 -14.60 -28.72
C HIS A 193 11.33 -13.29 -29.33
N ASN A 194 11.60 -12.26 -28.50
CA ASN A 194 12.27 -11.04 -28.96
C ASN A 194 13.78 -11.25 -29.20
N SER A 195 14.43 -12.17 -28.48
CA SER A 195 15.85 -12.49 -28.68
C SER A 195 16.10 -13.31 -29.95
N THR A 196 15.13 -14.07 -30.45
CA THR A 196 15.24 -14.79 -31.75
C THR A 196 15.10 -13.86 -32.96
N LEU A 197 14.65 -12.62 -32.76
CA LEU A 197 14.41 -11.61 -33.82
C LEU A 197 15.53 -10.56 -33.96
N GLN A 198 16.63 -10.65 -33.20
CA GLN A 198 17.77 -9.73 -33.32
C GLN A 198 19.09 -10.47 -33.63
N ARG A 199 19.32 -10.74 -34.92
CA ARG A 199 20.68 -10.64 -35.51
C ARG A 199 20.73 -9.32 -36.29
N GLY A 200 21.17 -8.26 -35.61
CA GLY A 200 21.36 -6.90 -36.13
C GLY A 200 21.86 -5.99 -34.99
N PRO A 201 22.67 -4.94 -35.28
CA PRO A 201 23.63 -4.40 -34.33
C PRO A 201 22.96 -3.71 -33.13
N GLN A 202 23.55 -3.96 -31.95
CA GLN A 202 23.16 -3.45 -30.64
C GLN A 202 22.75 -1.98 -30.65
N ARG A 203 21.53 -1.68 -30.17
CA ARG A 203 21.21 -0.44 -29.47
C ARG A 203 19.89 -0.54 -28.70
N ALA A 204 19.98 -0.19 -27.41
CA ALA A 204 18.91 0.25 -26.51
C ALA A 204 17.91 -0.80 -25.98
N LEU A 205 18.24 -1.39 -24.82
CA LEU A 205 17.26 -1.75 -23.78
C LEU A 205 17.78 -1.33 -22.40
N ALA A 206 17.99 -0.02 -22.25
CA ALA A 206 17.98 0.65 -20.96
C ALA A 206 16.74 1.55 -20.95
N LYS A 207 15.63 1.03 -20.42
CA LYS A 207 14.42 1.76 -19.96
C LYS A 207 13.45 0.73 -19.38
N VAL A 208 13.89 0.02 -18.35
CA VAL A 208 12.99 -0.63 -17.40
C VAL A 208 12.81 0.38 -16.27
N LEU A 209 11.57 0.85 -16.13
CA LEU A 209 11.05 1.68 -15.04
C LEU A 209 11.77 3.03 -14.80
N PRO A 210 11.18 4.17 -15.21
CA PRO A 210 11.42 5.38 -14.46
C PRO A 210 10.78 5.19 -13.08
N LEU A 211 11.62 5.14 -12.05
CA LEU A 211 11.29 5.59 -10.69
C LEU A 211 10.72 7.00 -10.82
N GLN A 212 9.40 7.12 -10.98
CA GLN A 212 8.72 8.38 -10.76
C GLN A 212 8.46 8.47 -9.26
N GLN A 213 9.39 9.14 -8.58
CA GLN A 213 9.10 9.85 -7.34
C GLN A 213 7.98 10.86 -7.65
N GLY A 214 6.75 10.42 -7.49
CA GLY A 214 5.58 11.26 -7.44
C GLY A 214 5.05 11.20 -6.02
N ALA A 215 5.48 12.12 -5.17
CA ALA A 215 4.84 12.38 -3.90
C ALA A 215 3.42 12.89 -4.18
N GLN A 216 2.47 11.98 -4.34
CA GLN A 216 1.07 12.32 -4.11
C GLN A 216 0.92 12.50 -2.60
N LYS A 217 0.77 13.77 -2.21
CA LYS A 217 0.14 14.13 -0.94
C LYS A 217 -1.13 13.30 -0.83
N CYS A 218 -1.13 12.36 0.11
CA CYS A 218 -2.36 11.76 0.59
C CYS A 218 -3.10 12.88 1.33
N ASP A 219 -4.09 13.48 0.66
CA ASP A 219 -5.18 14.21 1.32
C ASP A 219 -6.11 13.18 1.97
N LEU A 220 -5.55 12.37 2.88
CA LEU A 220 -6.28 11.41 3.68
C LEU A 220 -5.75 11.43 5.12
N PHE A 221 -5.73 12.62 5.72
CA PHE A 221 -5.85 12.87 7.17
C PHE A 221 -6.55 14.19 7.41
#